data_AF-A0A1H8ZWU2-F1
#
_entry.id   AF-A0A1H8ZWU2-F1
#
_cell.length_a   1.000
_cell.length_b   1.000
_cell.length_c   1.000
_cell.angle_alpha   90.00
_cell.angle_beta   90.00
_cell.angle_gamma   90.00
#
_symmetry.space_group_name_H-M   'P 1'
#
loop_
_entity.id
_entity.type
_entity.pdbx_description
1 polymer ?
#
loop_
_entity_poly.entity_id
_entity_poly.type
_entity_poly.pdbx_seq_one_letter_code
_entity_poly.pdbx_strand_id
1 'polypeptide(L)' 'MDLLVGNRARGWALWKALITYDYHKLSNKAIADEQWNIINVIMVDHLKSLLFINR' A
#
# COMPACT_ATOMS: atom_id res chain seq x y z
N MET A 1 1.14 4.47 -20.12
CA MET A 1 0.30 3.80 -19.10
C MET A 1 -0.55 4.87 -18.46
N ASP A 2 -1.89 4.75 -18.55
CA ASP A 2 -2.82 5.78 -18.07
C ASP A 2 -2.73 5.98 -16.55
N LEU A 3 -2.64 7.25 -16.11
CA LEU A 3 -2.64 7.66 -14.70
C LEU A 3 -3.81 7.08 -13.90
N LEU A 4 -4.98 6.96 -14.54
CA LEU A 4 -6.19 6.37 -13.95
C LEU A 4 -6.05 4.86 -13.67
N VAL A 5 -5.41 4.12 -14.58
CA VAL A 5 -5.19 2.67 -14.43
C VAL A 5 -4.16 2.41 -13.34
N GLY A 6 -3.09 3.21 -13.29
CA GLY A 6 -2.06 3.13 -12.24
C GLY A 6 -2.62 3.40 -10.85
N ASN A 7 -3.44 4.45 -10.69
CA ASN A 7 -4.05 4.77 -9.40
C ASN A 7 -5.03 3.68 -8.92
N ARG A 8 -5.81 3.10 -9.84
CA ARG A 8 -6.70 1.98 -9.52
C ARG A 8 -5.91 0.75 -9.10
N ALA A 9 -4.86 0.37 -9.84
CA ALA A 9 -4.03 -0.78 -9.49
C ALA A 9 -3.38 -0.65 -8.11
N ARG A 10 -2.92 0.56 -7.75
CA ARG A 10 -2.39 0.87 -6.40
C ARG A 10 -3.46 0.72 -5.32
N GLY A 11 -4.68 1.18 -5.57
CA GLY A 11 -5.81 0.98 -4.65
C GLY A 11 -6.11 -0.51 -4.39
N TRP A 12 -6.10 -1.33 -5.44
CA TRP A 12 -6.28 -2.79 -5.32
C TRP A 12 -5.13 -3.48 -4.57
N ALA A 13 -3.89 -3.04 -4.78
CA ALA A 13 -2.73 -3.55 -4.05
C ALA A 13 -2.82 -3.22 -2.56
N LEU A 14 -3.18 -1.97 -2.23
CA LEU A 14 -3.34 -1.53 -0.85
C LEU A 14 -4.46 -2.30 -0.13
N TRP A 15 -5.63 -2.45 -0.77
CA TRP A 15 -6.76 -3.16 -0.19
C TRP A 15 -6.41 -4.60 0.18
N LYS A 16 -5.74 -5.33 -0.72
CA LYS A 16 -5.29 -6.70 -0.44
C LYS A 16 -4.26 -6.76 0.69
N ALA A 17 -3.27 -5.86 0.66
CA ALA A 17 -2.22 -5.84 1.68
C ALA A 17 -2.79 -5.58 3.08
N LEU A 18 -3.79 -4.69 3.21
CA LEU A 18 -4.47 -4.42 4.48
C LEU A 18 -5.22 -5.64 5.02
N ILE A 19 -5.99 -6.33 4.17
CA ILE A 19 -6.73 -7.53 4.58
C ILE A 19 -5.76 -8.64 5.00
N THR A 20 -4.72 -8.89 4.21
CA THR A 20 -3.74 -9.95 4.47
C THR A 20 -2.92 -9.64 5.73
N TYR A 21 -2.54 -8.37 5.95
CA TYR A 21 -1.89 -7.94 7.19
C TYR A 21 -2.79 -8.23 8.39
N ASP A 22 -4.05 -7.78 8.36
CA ASP A 22 -4.96 -7.92 9.49
C ASP A 22 -5.22 -9.37 9.88
N TYR A 23 -5.37 -10.24 8.88
CA TYR A 23 -5.56 -11.67 9.08
C TYR A 23 -4.31 -12.37 9.67
N HIS A 24 -3.10 -11.93 9.29
CA HIS A 24 -1.86 -12.59 9.70
C HIS A 24 -1.13 -11.93 10.89
N LYS A 25 -1.53 -10.73 11.33
CA LYS A 25 -0.80 -9.95 12.35
C LYS A 25 -0.60 -10.67 13.69
N LEU A 26 -1.48 -11.62 14.03
CA LEU A 26 -1.41 -12.41 15.27
C LEU A 26 -0.96 -13.86 15.05
N SER A 27 -0.99 -14.36 13.81
CA SER A 27 -0.82 -15.78 13.49
C SER A 27 0.46 -16.08 12.70
N ASN A 28 0.85 -15.19 11.79
CA ASN A 28 2.06 -15.34 10.98
C ASN A 28 2.74 -13.98 10.77
N LYS A 29 3.69 -13.69 11.67
CA LYS A 29 4.43 -12.44 11.68
C LYS A 29 5.21 -12.17 10.40
N ALA A 30 5.77 -13.21 9.76
CA ALA A 30 6.55 -13.03 8.54
C ALA A 30 5.69 -12.48 7.39
N ILE A 31 4.48 -13.04 7.21
CA ILE A 31 3.53 -12.56 6.22
C ILE A 31 3.04 -11.14 6.58
N ALA A 32 2.75 -10.90 7.86
CA ALA A 32 2.32 -9.58 8.31
C ALA A 32 3.40 -8.51 8.06
N ASP A 33 4.67 -8.77 8.38
CA ASP A 33 5.76 -7.82 8.17
C ASP A 33 5.96 -7.51 6.67
N GLU A 34 5.81 -8.52 5.79
CA GLU A 34 5.87 -8.34 4.35
C GLU A 34 4.72 -7.44 3.83
N GLN A 35 3.48 -7.71 4.27
CA GLN A 35 2.33 -6.89 3.89
C GLN A 35 2.44 -5.46 4.44
N TRP A 36 2.97 -5.30 5.65
CA TRP A 36 3.23 -4.00 6.25
C TRP A 36 4.23 -3.19 5.43
N ASN A 37 5.29 -3.82 4.91
CA ASN A 37 6.23 -3.16 4.02
C ASN A 37 5.56 -2.67 2.73
N ILE A 38 4.67 -3.48 2.14
CA ILE A 38 3.90 -3.09 0.95
C ILE A 38 3.00 -1.87 1.25
N ILE A 39 2.29 -1.88 2.38
CA ILE A 39 1.45 -0.76 2.82
C ILE A 39 2.30 0.51 2.96
N ASN A 40 3.45 0.42 3.62
CA ASN A 40 4.34 1.57 3.81
C ASN A 40 4.85 2.16 2.50
N VAL A 41 5.28 1.31 1.55
CA VAL A 41 5.75 1.79 0.23
C VAL A 41 4.64 2.55 -0.50
N ILE A 42 3.40 2.03 -0.50
CA ILE A 42 2.27 2.69 -1.15
C ILE A 42 1.92 4.01 -0.46
N MET A 43 1.92 4.04 0.87
CA MET A 43 1.63 5.25 1.65
C MET A 43 2.69 6.35 1.44
N VAL A 44 3.98 5.96 1.40
CA VAL A 44 5.08 6.89 1.14
C VAL A 44 5.01 7.45 -0.28
N ASP A 45 4.66 6.64 -1.28
CA ASP A 45 4.45 7.11 -2.65
C ASP A 45 3.28 8.11 -2.72
N HIS A 46 2.18 7.82 -2.03
CA HIS A 46 1.04 8.73 -1.94
C HIS A 46 1.38 10.06 -1.25
N LEU A 47 2.09 10.01 -0.11
CA LEU A 47 2.55 11.19 0.63
C LEU A 47 3.51 12.05 -0.20
N LYS A 48 4.45 11.43 -0.92
CA LYS A 48 5.33 12.14 -1.85
C LYS A 48 4.52 12.85 -2.93
N SER A 49 3.57 12.15 -3.56
CA SER A 49 2.69 12.75 -4.55
C SER A 49 1.95 13.98 -3.99
N LEU A 50 1.45 13.91 -2.75
CA LEU A 50 0.80 15.05 -2.10
C LEU A 50 1.75 16.23 -1.82
N LEU A 51 2.98 15.94 -1.39
CA LEU A 51 4.00 16.95 -1.09
C LEU A 51 4.50 17.68 -2.35
N PHE A 52 4.60 16.98 -3.49
CA PHE A 52 4.99 17.60 -4.76
C PHE A 52 3.87 18.41 -5.43
N ILE A 53 2.60 18.16 -5.07
CA ILE A 53 1.45 18.92 -5.57
C ILE A 53 1.27 20.25 -4.83
N ASN A 54 1.74 20.36 -3.59
CA ASN A 54 1.62 21.57 -2.75
C ASN A 54 2.83 22.53 -2.87
N ARG A 55 3.60 22.48 -3.97
CA ARG A 55 4.78 23.31 -4.20
C ARG A 55 4.64 24.20 -5.42
#